data_AF-A0A524GQK3-F1
#
_entry.id   AF-A0A524GQK3-F1
#
_cell.length_a   1.000
_cell.length_b   1.000
_cell.length_c   1.000
_cell.angle_alpha   90.00
_cell.angle_beta   90.00
_cell.angle_gamma   90.00
#
_symmetry.space_group_name_H-M   'P 1'
#
loop_
_entity.id
_entity.type
_entity.pdbx_description
1 polymer ?
#
loop_
_entity_poly.entity_id
_entity_poly.type
_entity_poly.pdbx_seq_one_letter_code
_entity_poly.pdbx_strand_id
1 'polypeptide(L)'
;MPTKARRSRKRRRIGLALAGGGPEGAVYEIGALRALDEALDGLNLHELDIYVGVSAGAFIAASLTNDLTTAQMVRALVKHEPGEHPFVPQTFFTPNYREWAKRSLMLPQLFADAMLEFRRGPEEQTLFESLTKLA
;
A
#
# COMPACT_ATOMS: atom_id res chain seq x y z
N MET A 1 -55.15 -30.25 7.17
CA MET A 1 -54.16 -29.39 7.87
C MET A 1 -53.24 -28.78 6.82
N PRO A 2 -53.05 -27.46 6.73
CA PRO A 2 -52.14 -26.89 5.75
C PRO A 2 -50.70 -26.97 6.27
N THR A 3 -49.84 -27.62 5.50
CA THR A 3 -48.41 -27.76 5.77
C THR A 3 -47.73 -26.42 5.56
N LYS A 4 -47.31 -25.78 6.65
CA LYS A 4 -46.61 -24.48 6.63
C LYS A 4 -45.27 -24.66 5.93
N ALA A 5 -45.16 -24.21 4.68
CA ALA A 5 -43.92 -24.28 3.91
C ALA A 5 -42.79 -23.60 4.69
N ARG A 6 -41.74 -24.37 5.01
CA ARG A 6 -40.55 -23.89 5.72
C ARG A 6 -39.80 -22.95 4.78
N ARG A 7 -40.04 -21.66 4.92
CA ARG A 7 -39.35 -20.58 4.17
C ARG A 7 -37.84 -20.80 4.33
N SER A 8 -37.17 -21.26 3.27
CA SER A 8 -35.72 -21.48 3.32
C SER A 8 -35.06 -20.15 3.64
N ARG A 9 -34.27 -20.09 4.73
CA ARG A 9 -33.43 -18.92 5.00
C ARG A 9 -32.42 -18.88 3.86
N LYS A 10 -32.62 -17.96 2.92
CA LYS A 10 -31.67 -17.68 1.84
C LYS A 10 -30.30 -17.43 2.49
N ARG A 11 -29.28 -18.22 2.13
CA ARG A 11 -27.90 -18.04 2.61
C ARG A 11 -27.52 -16.58 2.34
N ARG A 12 -27.01 -15.88 3.36
CA ARG A 12 -26.51 -14.51 3.18
C ARG A 12 -25.24 -14.62 2.35
N ARG A 13 -25.17 -13.84 1.27
CA ARG A 13 -23.98 -13.76 0.43
C ARG A 13 -23.11 -12.61 0.92
N ILE A 14 -21.81 -12.84 1.00
CA ILE A 14 -20.82 -11.84 1.45
C ILE A 14 -19.87 -11.60 0.29
N GLY A 15 -19.62 -10.33 0.00
CA GLY A 15 -18.65 -9.90 -0.99
C GLY A 15 -17.59 -9.02 -0.37
N LEU A 16 -16.38 -9.08 -0.92
CA LEU A 16 -15.24 -8.27 -0.52
C LEU A 16 -14.76 -7.41 -1.69
N ALA A 17 -14.61 -6.11 -1.45
CA ALA A 17 -14.10 -5.15 -2.42
C ALA A 17 -12.78 -4.58 -1.91
N LEU A 18 -11.73 -4.69 -2.72
CA LEU A 18 -10.36 -4.30 -2.40
C LEU A 18 -9.88 -3.25 -3.39
N ALA A 19 -9.33 -2.17 -2.85
CA ALA A 19 -8.93 -1.00 -3.63
C ALA A 19 -7.53 -1.18 -4.24
N GLY A 20 -7.17 -0.28 -5.16
CA GLY A 20 -5.78 -0.12 -5.53
C GLY A 20 -5.03 0.75 -4.51
N GLY A 21 -3.71 0.63 -4.50
CA GLY A 21 -2.86 1.50 -3.66
C GLY A 21 -1.35 1.25 -3.82
N GLY A 22 -0.96 0.54 -4.87
CA GLY A 22 0.43 0.10 -5.06
C GLY A 22 0.90 -0.82 -3.91
N PRO A 23 2.21 -1.01 -3.77
CA PRO A 23 2.76 -1.92 -2.76
C PRO A 23 2.46 -1.49 -1.31
N GLU A 24 2.46 -0.19 -1.04
CA GLU A 24 2.13 0.34 0.30
C GLU A 24 0.65 0.09 0.65
N GLY A 25 -0.26 0.36 -0.30
CA GLY A 25 -1.67 0.02 -0.14
C GLY A 25 -1.90 -1.47 0.06
N ALA A 26 -1.11 -2.33 -0.61
CA ALA A 26 -1.19 -3.77 -0.40
C ALA A 26 -0.83 -4.16 1.04
N VAL A 27 0.24 -3.60 1.60
CA VAL A 27 0.64 -3.84 3.00
C VAL A 27 -0.45 -3.41 3.97
N TYR A 28 -1.01 -2.22 3.78
CA TYR A 28 -2.10 -1.70 4.60
C TYR A 28 -3.34 -2.62 4.55
N GLU A 29 -3.76 -2.99 3.33
CA GLU A 29 -4.97 -3.77 3.10
C GLU A 29 -4.84 -5.21 3.61
N ILE A 30 -3.66 -5.83 3.47
CA ILE A 30 -3.36 -7.14 4.09
C ILE A 30 -3.45 -7.07 5.62
N GLY A 31 -2.91 -6.02 6.23
CA GLY A 31 -3.02 -5.81 7.68
C GLY A 31 -4.46 -5.61 8.16
N ALA A 32 -5.24 -4.81 7.42
CA ALA A 32 -6.66 -4.59 7.71
C ALA A 32 -7.48 -5.88 7.60
N LEU A 33 -7.25 -6.67 6.54
CA LEU A 33 -7.88 -7.98 6.37
C LEU A 33 -7.48 -8.95 7.46
N ARG A 34 -6.21 -8.95 7.89
CA ARG A 34 -5.77 -9.80 9.01
C ARG A 34 -6.48 -9.44 10.31
N ALA A 35 -6.65 -8.15 10.60
CA ALA A 35 -7.39 -7.71 11.78
C ALA A 35 -8.87 -8.13 11.71
N LEU A 36 -9.51 -8.05 10.53
CA LEU A 36 -10.89 -8.52 10.33
C LEU A 36 -11.01 -10.04 10.49
N ASP A 37 -10.06 -10.80 9.95
CA ASP A 37 -9.99 -12.26 10.07
C ASP A 37 -9.90 -12.71 11.53
N GLU A 38 -9.15 -11.97 12.37
CA GLU A 38 -9.06 -12.23 13.81
C GLU A 38 -10.29 -11.77 14.60
N ALA A 39 -10.96 -10.69 14.16
CA ALA A 39 -12.06 -10.09 14.90
C ALA A 39 -13.44 -10.72 14.60
N LEU A 40 -13.60 -11.41 13.46
CA LEU A 40 -14.89 -11.89 12.97
C LEU A 40 -15.00 -13.42 13.03
N ASP A 41 -15.53 -13.93 14.13
CA ASP A 41 -15.80 -15.36 14.28
C ASP A 41 -16.79 -15.90 13.23
N GLY A 42 -16.40 -16.99 12.57
CA GLY A 42 -17.25 -17.68 11.58
C GLY A 42 -17.29 -17.04 10.20
N LEU A 43 -16.52 -15.98 9.95
CA LEU A 43 -16.27 -15.45 8.61
C LEU A 43 -14.94 -15.98 8.09
N ASN A 44 -14.97 -16.77 7.02
CA ASN A 44 -13.76 -17.19 6.33
C ASN A 44 -13.53 -16.30 5.11
N LEU A 45 -12.48 -15.47 5.15
CA LEU A 45 -12.16 -14.51 4.09
C LEU A 45 -11.67 -15.15 2.78
N HIS A 46 -11.41 -16.45 2.77
CA HIS A 46 -11.05 -17.23 1.58
C HIS A 46 -12.28 -17.93 0.95
N GLU A 47 -13.42 -17.97 1.65
CA GLU A 47 -14.66 -18.64 1.23
C GLU A 47 -15.85 -17.66 1.06
N LEU A 48 -15.57 -16.43 0.62
CA LEU A 48 -16.61 -15.45 0.28
C LEU A 48 -17.24 -15.73 -1.09
N ASP A 49 -18.45 -15.23 -1.31
CA ASP A 49 -19.19 -15.46 -2.55
C ASP A 49 -18.66 -14.61 -3.72
N ILE A 50 -18.08 -13.43 -3.42
CA ILE A 50 -17.67 -12.45 -4.44
C ILE A 50 -16.40 -11.74 -3.97
N TYR A 51 -15.43 -11.61 -4.88
CA TYR A 51 -14.24 -10.78 -4.71
C TYR A 51 -14.14 -9.78 -5.85
N VAL A 52 -13.91 -8.52 -5.52
CA VAL A 52 -13.61 -7.46 -6.48
C VAL A 52 -12.31 -6.81 -6.04
N GLY A 53 -11.32 -6.76 -6.92
CA GLY A 53 -10.02 -6.16 -6.60
C GLY A 53 -9.49 -5.34 -7.76
N VAL A 54 -8.80 -4.24 -7.46
CA VAL A 54 -8.12 -3.39 -8.45
C VAL A 54 -6.63 -3.30 -8.10
N SER A 55 -5.74 -3.55 -9.06
CA SER A 55 -4.28 -3.43 -8.85
C SER A 55 -3.81 -4.29 -7.65
N ALA A 56 -3.25 -3.67 -6.60
CA ALA A 56 -2.90 -4.33 -5.33
C ALA A 56 -4.07 -5.18 -4.76
N GLY A 57 -5.28 -4.62 -4.71
CA GLY A 57 -6.46 -5.36 -4.26
C GLY A 57 -6.83 -6.54 -5.16
N ALA A 58 -6.49 -6.51 -6.45
CA ALA A 58 -6.70 -7.65 -7.35
C ALA A 58 -5.74 -8.80 -7.03
N PHE A 59 -4.49 -8.48 -6.68
CA PHE A 59 -3.52 -9.47 -6.20
C PHE A 59 -3.98 -10.13 -4.90
N ILE A 60 -4.44 -9.33 -3.93
CA ILE A 60 -4.95 -9.85 -2.66
C ILE A 60 -6.21 -10.69 -2.90
N ALA A 61 -7.19 -10.20 -3.66
CA ALA A 61 -8.39 -10.95 -4.03
C ALA A 61 -8.06 -12.31 -4.67
N ALA A 62 -7.15 -12.31 -5.65
CA ALA A 62 -6.68 -13.54 -6.29
C ALA A 62 -6.05 -14.49 -5.28
N SER A 63 -5.23 -13.96 -4.36
CA SER A 63 -4.58 -14.76 -3.32
C SER A 63 -5.62 -15.39 -2.38
N LEU A 64 -6.62 -14.61 -1.93
CA LEU A 64 -7.72 -15.10 -1.09
C LEU A 64 -8.47 -16.25 -1.77
N THR A 65 -8.77 -16.11 -3.07
CA THR A 65 -9.46 -17.15 -3.86
C THR A 65 -8.61 -18.39 -4.16
N ASN A 66 -7.30 -18.34 -3.94
CA ASN A 66 -6.37 -19.47 -4.07
C ASN A 66 -5.95 -20.01 -2.69
N ASP A 67 -6.81 -19.88 -1.68
CA ASP A 67 -6.62 -20.39 -0.31
C ASP A 67 -5.38 -19.88 0.44
N LEU A 68 -4.78 -18.76 -0.01
CA LEU A 68 -3.69 -18.12 0.74
C LEU A 68 -4.28 -17.33 1.89
N THR A 69 -4.03 -17.76 3.13
CA THR A 69 -4.56 -17.12 4.34
C THR A 69 -4.05 -15.69 4.55
N THR A 70 -4.84 -14.82 5.20
CA THR A 70 -4.36 -13.48 5.59
C THR A 70 -3.07 -13.55 6.41
N ALA A 71 -2.94 -14.57 7.27
CA ALA A 71 -1.73 -14.84 8.05
C ALA A 71 -0.53 -15.25 7.19
N GLN A 72 -0.74 -16.03 6.12
CA GLN A 72 0.32 -16.34 5.14
C GLN A 72 0.76 -15.07 4.41
N MET A 73 -0.17 -14.22 3.98
CA MET A 73 0.16 -12.96 3.32
C MET A 73 0.96 -12.03 4.23
N VAL A 74 0.58 -11.88 5.51
CA VAL A 74 1.36 -11.10 6.49
C VAL A 74 2.77 -11.66 6.65
N ARG A 75 2.92 -13.00 6.71
CA ARG A 75 4.24 -13.62 6.81
C ARG A 75 5.10 -13.36 5.57
N ALA A 76 4.52 -13.45 4.37
CA ALA A 76 5.21 -13.19 3.11
C ALA A 76 5.71 -11.73 2.99
N LEU A 77 5.06 -10.77 3.66
CA LEU A 77 5.56 -9.39 3.75
C LEU A 77 6.79 -9.25 4.66
N VAL A 78 6.88 -10.06 5.72
CA VAL A 78 7.90 -9.91 6.78
C VAL A 78 9.10 -10.83 6.55
N LYS A 79 8.88 -12.02 6.00
CA LYS A 79 9.91 -13.03 5.77
C LYS A 79 10.10 -13.27 4.28
N HIS A 80 11.37 -13.24 3.83
CA HIS A 80 11.75 -13.91 2.60
C HIS A 80 11.80 -15.43 2.89
N GLU A 81 10.71 -16.16 2.66
CA GLU A 81 10.72 -17.63 2.73
C GLU A 81 11.37 -18.21 1.44
N PRO A 82 12.27 -19.21 1.53
CA PRO A 82 12.87 -19.83 0.36
C PRO A 82 11.79 -20.57 -0.47
N GLY A 83 11.50 -20.09 -1.68
CA GLY A 83 10.53 -20.70 -2.61
C GLY A 83 9.37 -19.79 -3.02
N GLU A 84 9.18 -18.65 -2.36
CA GLU A 84 8.26 -17.60 -2.82
C GLU A 84 8.97 -16.63 -3.78
N HIS A 85 8.29 -16.22 -4.86
CA HIS A 85 8.83 -15.20 -5.77
C HIS A 85 8.98 -13.88 -5.00
N PRO A 86 10.21 -13.39 -4.79
CA PRO A 86 10.42 -12.19 -4.00
C PRO A 86 9.69 -11.01 -4.64
N PHE A 87 9.01 -10.20 -3.83
CA PHE A 87 8.44 -8.94 -4.27
C PHE A 87 9.59 -7.97 -4.56
N VAL A 88 10.07 -7.94 -5.80
CA VAL A 88 11.19 -7.08 -6.21
C VAL A 88 10.63 -5.68 -6.54
N PRO A 89 10.89 -4.64 -5.73
CA PRO A 89 10.34 -3.29 -5.98
C PRO A 89 10.79 -2.72 -7.32
N GLN A 90 11.96 -3.14 -7.80
CA GLN A 90 12.55 -2.73 -9.09
C GLN A 90 11.76 -3.25 -10.30
N THR A 91 10.87 -4.23 -10.14
CA THR A 91 9.95 -4.67 -11.20
C THR A 91 8.80 -3.68 -11.42
N PHE A 92 8.46 -2.88 -10.40
CA PHE A 92 7.33 -1.95 -10.43
C PHE A 92 7.75 -0.48 -10.48
N PHE A 93 8.95 -0.15 -10.00
CA PHE A 93 9.44 1.23 -9.94
C PHE A 93 10.78 1.40 -10.66
N THR A 94 10.78 2.25 -11.69
CA THR A 94 12.01 2.77 -12.29
C THR A 94 12.36 4.11 -11.63
N PRO A 95 13.61 4.35 -11.23
CA PRO A 95 14.02 5.64 -10.70
C PRO A 95 13.79 6.73 -11.76
N ASN A 96 13.10 7.81 -11.39
CA ASN A 96 12.85 8.93 -12.29
C ASN A 96 14.09 9.84 -12.39
N TYR A 97 15.14 9.36 -13.05
CA TYR A 97 16.42 10.08 -13.22
C TYR A 97 16.26 11.47 -13.86
N ARG A 98 15.20 11.69 -14.65
CA ARG A 98 14.88 13.00 -15.23
C ARG A 98 14.54 14.04 -14.17
N GLU A 99 13.81 13.64 -13.13
CA GLU A 99 13.45 14.53 -12.02
C GLU A 99 14.69 14.89 -11.20
N TRP A 100 15.56 13.91 -10.93
CA TRP A 100 16.84 14.14 -10.27
C TRP A 100 17.69 15.14 -11.06
N ALA A 101 17.84 14.96 -12.36
CA ALA A 101 18.59 15.89 -13.21
C ALA A 101 17.99 17.31 -13.22
N LYS A 102 16.66 17.43 -13.35
CA LYS A 102 15.95 18.72 -13.30
C LYS A 102 16.15 19.44 -11.97
N ARG A 103 16.06 18.73 -10.84
CA ARG A 103 16.28 19.32 -9.51
C ARG A 103 17.74 19.69 -9.28
N SER A 104 18.68 18.88 -9.79
CA SER A 104 20.11 19.22 -9.73
C SER A 104 20.46 20.48 -10.50
N LEU A 105 19.73 20.81 -11.57
CA LEU A 105 19.89 22.07 -12.31
C LEU A 105 19.44 23.31 -11.49
N MET A 106 18.64 23.13 -10.44
CA MET A 106 18.20 24.24 -9.57
C MET A 106 19.20 24.53 -8.44
N LEU A 107 20.02 23.53 -8.05
CA LEU A 107 21.02 23.65 -6.98
C LEU A 107 22.08 24.76 -7.17
N PRO A 108 22.58 25.06 -8.39
CA PRO A 108 23.59 26.11 -8.58
C PRO A 108 23.07 27.49 -8.22
N GLN A 109 21.80 27.77 -8.51
CA GLN A 109 21.18 29.06 -8.21
C GLN A 109 20.99 29.23 -6.70
N LEU A 110 20.55 28.18 -6.02
CA LEU A 110 20.41 28.13 -4.56
C LEU A 110 21.75 28.27 -3.84
N PHE A 111 22.81 27.66 -4.39
CA PHE A 111 24.16 27.81 -3.88
C PHE A 111 24.68 29.24 -4.07
N ALA A 112 24.40 29.87 -5.23
CA ALA A 112 24.78 31.25 -5.49
C ALA A 112 24.04 32.22 -4.57
N ASP A 113 22.74 32.02 -4.35
CA ASP A 113 21.92 32.84 -3.45
C ASP A 113 22.41 32.71 -2.00
N ALA A 114 22.70 31.48 -1.54
CA ALA A 114 23.28 31.24 -0.21
C ALA A 114 24.67 31.91 -0.05
N MET A 115 25.52 31.88 -1.07
CA MET A 115 26.83 32.56 -1.04
C MET A 115 26.71 34.08 -1.06
N LEU A 116 25.72 34.63 -1.77
CA LEU A 116 25.42 36.06 -1.82
C LEU A 116 24.83 36.55 -0.50
N GLU A 117 23.95 35.78 0.14
CA GLU A 117 23.39 36.06 1.47
C GLU A 117 24.49 36.00 2.55
N PHE A 118 25.35 34.98 2.52
CA PHE A 118 26.50 34.87 3.43
C PHE A 118 27.45 36.08 3.33
N ARG A 119 27.57 36.69 2.14
CA ARG A 119 28.37 37.89 1.92
C ARG A 119 27.68 39.20 2.34
N ARG A 120 26.35 39.22 2.48
CA ARG A 120 25.57 40.44 2.80
C ARG A 120 25.40 40.70 4.31
N GLY A 121 25.78 39.75 5.16
CA GLY A 121 25.85 39.92 6.61
C GLY A 121 25.32 38.69 7.34
N PRO A 122 26.01 38.18 8.38
CA PRO A 122 25.57 37.00 9.13
C PRO A 122 24.57 37.43 10.21
N GLU A 123 23.39 37.91 9.82
CA GLU A 123 22.31 38.15 10.78
C GLU A 123 21.30 36.99 10.68
N GLU A 124 21.58 35.97 11.50
CA GLU A 124 20.70 34.87 11.93
C GLU A 124 19.58 34.42 10.98
N GLN A 125 19.89 33.67 9.93
CA GLN A 125 18.92 32.73 9.34
C GLN A 125 19.60 31.37 9.15
N THR A 126 19.15 30.42 9.96
CA THR A 126 19.74 29.08 10.10
C THR A 126 19.54 28.31 8.79
N LEU A 127 20.53 27.54 8.35
CA LEU A 127 20.52 26.68 7.13
C LEU A 127 19.20 25.90 6.89
N PHE A 128 18.47 25.64 7.96
CA PHE A 128 17.16 25.00 7.99
C PHE A 128 16.04 25.81 7.30
N GLU A 129 16.06 27.14 7.36
CA GLU A 129 15.09 28.05 6.72
C GLU A 129 15.29 28.12 5.19
N SER A 130 16.54 28.13 4.73
CA SER A 130 16.86 28.12 3.30
C SER A 130 16.46 26.79 2.64
N LEU A 131 16.55 25.67 3.37
CA LEU A 131 16.11 24.36 2.89
C LEU A 131 14.58 24.21 2.84
N THR A 132 13.84 24.93 3.68
CA THR A 132 12.36 24.89 3.68
C THR A 132 11.73 25.72 2.56
N LYS A 133 12.42 26.74 2.03
CA LYS A 133 12.00 27.48 0.82
C LYS A 133 12.09 26.66 -0.49
N LEU A 134 12.63 25.45 -0.41
CA LEU A 134 13.00 24.57 -1.52
C LEU A 134 12.05 23.38 -1.71
N ALA A 135 11.10 23.19 -0.78
CA ALA A 135 10.04 22.19 -0.86
C ALA A 135 8.86 22.72 -1.69
#